data_AF-A0A6M2D179-F1
#
_entry.id   AF-A0A6M2D179-F1
#
_cell.length_a   1.000
_cell.length_b   1.000
_cell.length_c   1.000
_cell.angle_alpha   90.00
_cell.angle_beta   90.00
_cell.angle_gamma   90.00
#
_symmetry.space_group_name_H-M   'P 1'
#
loop_
_entity.id
_entity.type
_entity.pdbx_description
1 polymer ?
#
loop_
_entity_poly.entity_id
_entity_poly.type
_entity_poly.pdbx_seq_one_letter_code
_entity_poly.pdbx_strand_id
1 'polypeptide(L)'
;MVEIGNGFYLCQAIERRLYTYQRTGLLWMWDLYLKKRGGVLGDDMGLGKTIQVIAFLSGMFDSEMIKSVLIIMPVSLIANWKKEFEGWAPGIDVYEYHSGS
;
A
#
# COMPACT_ATOMS: atom_id res chain seq x y z
N MET A 1 4.92 -9.29 -13.12
CA MET A 1 5.57 -8.30 -12.23
C MET A 1 6.51 -7.43 -13.06
N VAL A 2 6.71 -6.18 -12.67
CA VAL A 2 7.71 -5.26 -13.25
C VAL A 2 8.54 -4.67 -12.12
N GLU A 3 9.85 -4.50 -12.32
CA GLU A 3 10.70 -3.81 -11.35
C GLU A 3 10.45 -2.30 -11.44
N ILE A 4 10.14 -1.67 -10.31
CA ILE A 4 9.91 -0.23 -10.25
C ILE A 4 11.04 0.55 -9.59
N GLY A 5 11.96 -0.13 -8.91
CA GLY A 5 13.20 0.46 -8.41
C GLY A 5 13.76 -0.27 -7.20
N ASN A 6 15.09 -0.31 -7.10
CA ASN A 6 15.84 -0.88 -5.98
C ASN A 6 15.41 -2.32 -5.62
N GLY A 7 15.11 -3.16 -6.62
CA GLY A 7 14.66 -4.53 -6.39
C GLY A 7 13.21 -4.67 -5.89
N PHE A 8 12.41 -3.59 -5.90
CA PHE A 8 10.98 -3.67 -5.62
C PHE A 8 10.19 -3.98 -6.89
N TYR A 9 9.36 -5.01 -6.83
CA TYR A 9 8.53 -5.48 -7.92
C TYR A 9 7.05 -5.22 -7.65
N LEU A 10 6.31 -4.84 -8.69
CA LEU A 10 4.87 -4.58 -8.60
C LEU A 10 4.13 -5.20 -9.79
N CYS A 11 2.84 -5.49 -9.63
CA CYS A 11 1.98 -5.85 -10.75
C CYS A 11 1.91 -4.69 -11.77
N GLN A 12 2.05 -4.99 -13.06
CA GLN A 12 2.06 -3.99 -14.12
C GLN A 12 0.76 -3.18 -14.17
N ALA A 13 -0.38 -3.79 -13.82
CA ALA A 13 -1.67 -3.12 -13.79
C ALA A 13 -1.73 -2.02 -12.72
N ILE A 14 -1.13 -2.25 -11.55
CA ILE A 14 -1.04 -1.26 -10.46
C ILE A 14 -0.03 -0.18 -10.86
N GLU A 15 1.16 -0.58 -11.32
CA GLU A 15 2.25 0.33 -11.69
C GLU A 15 1.79 1.40 -12.69
N ARG A 16 1.08 1.01 -13.75
CA ARG A 16 0.60 1.94 -14.79
C ARG A 16 -0.45 2.94 -14.30
N ARG A 17 -1.10 2.68 -13.16
CA ARG A 17 -2.13 3.54 -12.59
C ARG A 17 -1.55 4.53 -11.57
N LEU A 18 -0.32 4.34 -11.11
CA LEU A 18 0.31 5.24 -10.15
C LEU A 18 0.81 6.52 -10.84
N TYR A 19 0.56 7.66 -10.19
CA TYR A 19 1.25 8.88 -10.57
C TYR A 19 2.73 8.82 -10.20
N THR A 20 3.57 9.60 -10.89
CA THR A 20 5.02 9.63 -10.64
C THR A 20 5.36 9.93 -9.18
N TYR A 21 4.65 10.87 -8.55
CA TYR A 21 4.87 11.21 -7.13
C TYR A 21 4.46 10.07 -6.18
N GLN A 22 3.43 9.29 -6.53
CA GLN A 22 3.02 8.11 -5.75
C GLN A 22 4.05 7.00 -5.83
N ARG A 23 4.67 6.81 -7.00
CA ARG A 23 5.80 5.89 -7.17
C ARG A 23 7.00 6.32 -6.32
N THR A 24 7.28 7.62 -6.24
CA THR A 24 8.33 8.15 -5.35
C THR A 24 8.04 7.84 -3.89
N GLY A 25 6.82 8.10 -3.41
CA GLY A 25 6.43 7.78 -2.03
C GLY A 25 6.46 6.29 -1.71
N LEU A 26 6.07 5.44 -2.67
CA LEU A 26 6.22 3.99 -2.57
C LEU A 26 7.68 3.56 -2.42
N LEU A 27 8.56 4.01 -3.32
CA LEU A 27 9.98 3.65 -3.27
C LEU A 27 10.68 4.20 -2.02
N TRP A 28 10.20 5.32 -1.47
CA TRP A 28 10.63 5.81 -0.17
C TRP A 28 10.22 4.88 0.97
N MET A 29 8.98 4.36 0.98
CA MET A 29 8.56 3.34 1.96
C MET A 29 9.39 2.05 1.83
N TRP A 30 9.73 1.64 0.61
CA TRP A 30 10.61 0.50 0.36
C TRP A 30 12.02 0.71 0.93
N ASP A 31 12.62 1.89 0.72
CA ASP A 31 13.92 2.24 1.29
C ASP A 31 13.90 2.22 2.83
N LEU A 32 12.83 2.71 3.46
CA LEU A 32 12.64 2.63 4.90
C LEU A 32 12.55 1.19 5.40
N TYR A 33 11.81 0.33 4.69
CA TYR A 33 11.70 -1.09 5.00
C TYR A 33 13.07 -1.78 4.95
N LEU A 34 13.84 -1.57 3.87
CA LEU A 34 15.19 -2.11 3.71
C LEU A 34 16.13 -1.68 4.85
N LYS A 35 15.97 -0.44 5.35
CA LYS A 35 16.74 0.10 6.48
C LYS A 35 16.21 -0.29 7.85
N LYS A 36 15.10 -1.05 7.93
CA LYS A 36 14.39 -1.40 9.18
C LYS A 36 13.99 -0.17 9.99
N ARG A 37 13.44 0.85 9.33
CA ARG A 37 13.01 2.12 9.94
C ARG A 37 11.53 2.38 9.66
N GLY A 38 10.89 3.08 10.59
CA GLY A 38 9.57 3.68 10.36
C GLY A 38 9.71 5.04 9.67
N GLY A 39 8.57 5.62 9.27
CA GLY A 39 8.50 6.94 8.67
C GLY A 39 7.10 7.52 8.73
N VAL A 40 7.00 8.83 8.45
CA VAL A 40 5.73 9.56 8.37
C VAL A 40 5.51 9.96 6.92
N LEU A 41 4.53 9.34 6.26
CA LEU A 41 4.14 9.71 4.89
C LEU A 41 3.31 11.00 4.94
N GLY A 42 4.00 12.14 4.84
CA GLY A 42 3.48 13.48 5.05
C GLY A 42 2.96 14.21 3.82
N ASP A 43 2.65 13.50 2.73
CA ASP A 43 2.12 14.10 1.50
C ASP A 43 0.83 14.89 1.76
N ASP A 44 0.57 15.91 0.94
CA ASP A 44 -0.65 16.72 1.03
C ASP A 44 -1.94 15.87 0.93
N MET A 45 -3.02 16.40 1.50
CA MET A 45 -4.34 15.79 1.40
C MET A 45 -4.78 15.74 -0.07
N GLY A 46 -5.40 14.64 -0.48
CA GLY A 46 -5.84 14.43 -1.87
C GLY A 46 -4.81 13.78 -2.79
N LEU A 47 -3.54 13.64 -2.39
CA LEU A 47 -2.49 12.98 -3.20
C LEU A 47 -2.53 11.43 -3.16
N GLY A 48 -3.59 10.85 -2.60
CA GLY A 48 -3.79 9.40 -2.63
C GLY A 48 -2.78 8.59 -1.81
N LYS A 49 -2.47 9.03 -0.59
CA LYS A 49 -1.62 8.27 0.36
C LYS A 49 -2.09 6.83 0.57
N THR A 50 -3.40 6.60 0.62
CA THR A 50 -4.00 5.26 0.70
C THR A 50 -3.54 4.37 -0.45
N ILE A 51 -3.56 4.89 -1.68
CA ILE A 51 -3.16 4.13 -2.88
C ILE A 51 -1.66 3.80 -2.82
N GLN A 52 -0.82 4.74 -2.36
CA GLN A 52 0.61 4.47 -2.17
C GLN A 52 0.85 3.31 -1.20
N VAL A 53 0.14 3.30 -0.06
CA VAL A 53 0.24 2.24 0.95
C VAL A 53 -0.25 0.91 0.38
N ILE A 54 -1.39 0.88 -0.32
CA ILE A 54 -1.92 -0.36 -0.92
C ILE A 54 -0.96 -0.90 -1.98
N ALA A 55 -0.42 -0.06 -2.86
CA ALA A 55 0.54 -0.47 -3.88
C ALA A 55 1.84 -1.01 -3.25
N PHE A 56 2.33 -0.37 -2.19
CA PHE A 56 3.45 -0.88 -1.41
C PHE A 56 3.15 -2.27 -0.84
N LEU A 57 2.01 -2.45 -0.16
CA LEU A 57 1.63 -3.74 0.43
C LEU A 57 1.45 -4.82 -0.62
N SER A 58 0.85 -4.52 -1.78
CA SER A 58 0.71 -5.47 -2.89
C SER A 58 2.06 -6.04 -3.32
N GLY A 59 3.07 -5.19 -3.54
CA GLY A 59 4.40 -5.68 -3.91
C GLY A 59 5.07 -6.50 -2.79
N MET A 60 4.83 -6.14 -1.52
CA MET A 60 5.35 -6.87 -0.37
C MET A 60 4.72 -8.26 -0.22
N PHE A 61 3.41 -8.39 -0.43
CA PHE A 61 2.71 -9.68 -0.41
C PHE A 61 3.08 -10.55 -1.61
N ASP A 62 3.08 -9.99 -2.83
CA ASP A 62 3.45 -10.72 -4.07
C ASP A 62 4.89 -11.24 -4.03
N SER A 63 5.77 -10.56 -3.29
CA SER A 63 7.17 -10.96 -3.09
C SER A 63 7.36 -11.86 -1.85
N GLU A 64 6.28 -12.27 -1.19
CA GLU A 64 6.27 -13.08 0.04
C GLU A 64 7.09 -12.49 1.21
N MET A 65 7.33 -11.18 1.20
CA MET A 65 8.13 -10.47 2.21
C MET A 65 7.36 -10.24 3.52
N ILE A 66 6.02 -10.27 3.44
CA ILE A 66 5.10 -10.17 4.58
C ILE A 66 4.00 -11.23 4.44
N LYS A 67 3.42 -11.61 5.58
CA LYS A 67 2.28 -12.54 5.65
C LYS A 67 0.99 -11.88 6.17
N SER A 68 1.12 -10.79 6.89
CA SER A 68 0.01 -10.04 7.45
C SER A 68 0.42 -8.60 7.74
N VAL A 69 -0.58 -7.71 7.79
CA VAL A 69 -0.41 -6.29 8.12
C VAL A 69 -1.61 -5.84 8.95
N LEU A 70 -1.36 -4.98 9.95
CA LEU A 70 -2.41 -4.31 10.71
C LEU A 70 -2.45 -2.83 10.28
N ILE A 71 -3.63 -2.37 9.85
CA ILE A 71 -3.87 -0.97 9.50
C ILE A 71 -4.90 -0.42 10.49
N ILE A 72 -4.52 0.62 11.21
CA ILE A 72 -5.37 1.27 12.22
C ILE A 72 -5.87 2.59 11.65
N MET A 73 -7.18 2.81 11.72
CA MET A 73 -7.84 3.99 11.17
C MET A 73 -9.15 4.28 11.92
N PRO A 74 -9.72 5.50 11.84
CA PRO A 74 -11.09 5.77 12.24
C PRO A 74 -12.10 4.84 11.53
N VAL A 75 -13.14 4.40 12.25
CA VAL A 75 -14.16 3.46 11.74
C VAL A 75 -14.79 3.94 10.42
N SER A 76 -15.01 5.25 10.29
CA SER A 76 -15.58 5.86 9.09
C SER A 76 -14.74 5.69 7.82
N LEU A 77 -13.46 5.35 7.94
CA LEU A 77 -12.56 5.11 6.80
C LEU A 77 -12.49 3.65 6.36
N ILE A 78 -12.98 2.69 7.16
CA ILE A 78 -12.83 1.26 6.89
C ILE A 78 -13.46 0.89 5.54
N ALA A 79 -14.71 1.31 5.30
CA ALA A 79 -15.41 1.04 4.04
C ALA A 79 -14.67 1.60 2.82
N ASN A 80 -14.07 2.78 2.95
CA ASN A 80 -13.28 3.38 1.87
C ASN A 80 -12.01 2.55 1.60
N TRP A 81 -11.28 2.17 2.64
CA TRP A 81 -10.06 1.36 2.49
C TRP A 81 -10.35 0.01 1.86
N LYS A 82 -11.44 -0.67 2.24
CA LYS A 82 -11.85 -1.92 1.59
C LYS A 82 -12.11 -1.76 0.11
N LYS A 83 -12.88 -0.73 -0.26
CA LYS A 83 -13.16 -0.44 -1.67
C LYS A 83 -11.87 -0.16 -2.45
N GLU A 84 -10.91 0.55 -1.85
CA GLU A 84 -9.61 0.78 -2.47
C GLU A 84 -8.80 -0.53 -2.60
N PHE A 85 -8.79 -1.41 -1.60
CA PHE A 85 -8.15 -2.72 -1.71
C PHE A 85 -8.79 -3.57 -2.81
N GLU A 86 -10.13 -3.66 -2.87
CA GLU A 86 -10.85 -4.37 -3.94
C GLU A 86 -10.51 -3.79 -5.33
N GLY A 87 -10.37 -2.47 -5.44
CA GLY A 87 -10.08 -1.79 -6.72
C GLY A 87 -8.61 -1.80 -7.15
N TRP A 88 -7.66 -1.90 -6.22
CA TRP A 88 -6.22 -1.79 -6.50
C TRP A 88 -5.47 -3.09 -6.30
N ALA A 89 -5.82 -3.89 -5.30
CA ALA A 89 -5.15 -5.13 -4.95
C ALA A 89 -6.16 -6.21 -4.54
N PRO A 90 -7.07 -6.63 -5.44
CA PRO A 90 -8.15 -7.59 -5.13
C PRO A 90 -7.67 -8.98 -4.70
N GLY A 91 -6.39 -9.30 -4.88
CA GLY A 91 -5.79 -10.54 -4.40
C GLY A 91 -5.38 -10.53 -2.93
N ILE A 92 -5.50 -9.40 -2.24
CA ILE A 92 -5.21 -9.28 -0.80
C ILE A 92 -6.51 -9.46 -0.02
N ASP A 93 -6.54 -10.46 0.86
CA ASP A 93 -7.66 -10.64 1.79
C ASP A 93 -7.69 -9.51 2.84
N VAL A 94 -8.85 -8.89 3.01
CA VAL A 94 -9.05 -7.80 3.97
C VAL A 94 -10.10 -8.19 5.01
N TYR A 95 -9.68 -8.20 6.27
CA TYR A 95 -10.54 -8.47 7.43
C TYR A 95 -10.78 -7.19 8.22
N GLU A 96 -12.04 -6.93 8.56
CA GLU A 96 -12.44 -5.80 9.39
C GLU A 96 -12.51 -6.22 10.85
N TYR A 97 -12.07 -5.33 11.74
CA TYR A 97 -12.23 -5.51 13.18
C TYR A 97 -12.59 -4.19 13.83
N HIS A 98 -13.82 -4.09 14.34
CA HIS A 98 -14.29 -2.98 15.18
C HIS A 98 -15.39 -3.47 16.12
N SER A 99 -15.64 -2.75 17.22
CA SER A 99 -16.69 -3.12 18.17
C SER A 99 -18.05 -3.17 17.46
N GLY A 100 -18.66 -4.36 17.38
CA GLY A 100 -19.94 -4.62 16.72
C GLY A 100 -19.90 -5.63 15.56
N SER A 101 -18.72 -6.15 15.19
CA SER A 101 -18.51 -7.22 14.20
C SER A 101 -17.69 -8.38 14.77
#